data_AF-A0A1H0Q971-F1
#
_entry.id   AF-A0A1H0Q971-F1
#
_cell.length_a   1.000
_cell.length_b   1.000
_cell.length_c   1.000
_cell.angle_alpha   90.00
_cell.angle_beta   90.00
_cell.angle_gamma   90.00
#
_symmetry.space_group_name_H-M   'P 1'
#
loop_
_entity.id
_entity.type
_entity.pdbx_description
1 polymer ?
#
loop_
_entity_poly.entity_id
_entity_poly.type
_entity_poly.pdbx_seq_one_letter_code
_entity_poly.pdbx_strand_id
1 'polypeptide(L)' 'MVNVAQGLAAIQKGQQLAGHFPTDAMLDRARRVLSGELSPDEAEAEINDALARIVAREKGATRDG' A
#
# COMPACT_ATOMS: atom_id res chain seq x y z
N MET A 1 14.22 19.00 -3.90
CA MET A 1 13.59 18.06 -2.94
C MET A 1 12.08 18.18 -3.12
N VAL A 2 11.40 17.11 -3.53
CA VAL A 2 9.93 17.13 -3.65
C VAL A 2 9.35 17.21 -2.25
N ASN A 3 8.48 18.17 -1.98
CA ASN A 3 7.74 18.24 -0.73
C ASN A 3 6.88 16.97 -0.61
N VAL A 4 6.97 16.23 0.51
CA VAL A 4 6.19 15.00 0.76
C VAL A 4 4.70 15.20 0.48
N ALA A 5 4.13 16.35 0.86
CA ALA A 5 2.74 16.68 0.59
C ALA A 5 2.42 16.79 -0.91
N GLN A 6 3.30 17.40 -1.69
CA GLN A 6 3.15 17.51 -3.16
C GLN A 6 3.32 16.14 -3.82
N GLY A 7 4.29 15.34 -3.38
CA GLY A 7 4.49 13.97 -3.86
C GLY A 7 3.28 13.10 -3.59
N LEU A 8 2.73 13.14 -2.38
CA LEU A 8 1.54 12.38 -2.00
C LEU A 8 0.31 12.81 -2.81
N ALA A 9 0.10 14.12 -3.01
CA ALA A 9 -0.99 14.64 -3.83
C ALA A 9 -0.87 14.18 -5.30
N ALA A 10 0.35 14.15 -5.85
CA ALA A 10 0.59 13.66 -7.21
C ALA A 10 0.30 12.16 -7.34
N ILE A 11 0.72 11.35 -6.36
CA ILE A 11 0.41 9.91 -6.31
C ILE A 11 -1.10 9.69 -6.26
N GLN A 12 -1.79 10.35 -5.32
CA GLN A 12 -3.24 10.20 -5.16
C GLN A 12 -3.98 10.59 -6.43
N LYS A 13 -3.61 11.72 -7.06
CA LYS A 13 -4.24 12.17 -8.30
C LYS A 13 -3.95 11.23 -9.47
N GLY A 14 -2.72 10.72 -9.58
CA GLY A 14 -2.34 9.73 -10.60
C GLY A 14 -3.17 8.45 -10.50
N GLN A 15 -3.38 7.94 -9.29
CA GLN A 15 -4.24 6.77 -9.05
C GLN A 15 -5.70 7.06 -9.43
N GLN A 16 -6.25 8.21 -9.05
CA GLN A 16 -7.62 8.61 -9.43
C GLN A 16 -7.79 8.72 -10.95
N LEU A 17 -6.80 9.29 -11.65
CA LEU A 17 -6.82 9.37 -13.12
C LEU A 17 -6.76 7.99 -13.79
N ALA A 18 -6.15 7.00 -13.13
CA ALA A 18 -6.16 5.61 -13.56
C ALA A 18 -7.44 4.84 -13.13
N GLY A 19 -8.39 5.50 -12.46
CA GLY A 19 -9.62 4.87 -11.97
C GLY A 19 -9.45 4.08 -10.66
N HIS A 20 -8.34 4.29 -9.95
CA HIS A 20 -8.06 3.69 -8.64
C HIS A 20 -8.30 4.69 -7.51
N PHE A 21 -8.82 4.19 -6.40
CA PHE A 21 -9.12 4.99 -5.20
C PHE A 21 -8.40 4.37 -4.00
N PRO A 22 -7.14 4.76 -3.75
CA PRO A 22 -6.36 4.23 -2.64
C PRO A 22 -7.02 4.52 -1.30
N THR A 23 -6.92 3.58 -0.36
CA THR A 23 -7.35 3.81 1.03
C THR A 23 -6.34 4.69 1.78
N ASP A 24 -6.76 5.23 2.92
CA ASP A 24 -5.88 6.03 3.78
C ASP A 24 -4.62 5.25 4.22
N ALA A 25 -4.74 3.94 4.45
CA ALA A 25 -3.59 3.09 4.77
C ALA A 25 -2.60 2.95 3.62
N MET A 26 -3.08 2.94 2.36
CA MET A 26 -2.21 2.93 1.18
C MET A 26 -1.49 4.28 1.02
N LEU A 27 -2.19 5.38 1.29
CA LEU A 27 -1.63 6.73 1.23
C LEU A 27 -0.62 6.99 2.37
N ASP A 28 -0.87 6.50 3.59
CA ASP A 28 0.10 6.61 4.69
C ASP A 28 1.38 5.82 4.40
N ARG A 29 1.26 4.62 3.81
CA ARG A 29 2.44 3.87 3.36
C ARG A 29 3.24 4.65 2.32
N ALA A 30 2.58 5.22 1.32
CA ALA A 30 3.22 6.07 0.32
C ALA A 30 3.89 7.30 0.95
N ARG A 31 3.26 7.93 1.96
CA ARG A 31 3.84 9.03 2.74
C ARG A 31 5.13 8.60 3.43
N ARG A 32 5.12 7.47 4.14
CA ARG A 32 6.30 6.92 4.87
C ARG A 32 7.45 6.60 3.92
N VAL A 33 7.15 6.09 2.72
CA VAL A 33 8.16 5.87 1.68
C VAL A 33 8.74 7.18 1.16
N LEU A 34 7.89 8.17 0.86
CA LEU A 34 8.34 9.48 0.39
C LEU A 34 9.13 10.27 1.43
N SER A 35 8.85 10.10 2.73
CA SER A 35 9.60 10.75 3.81
C SER A 35 10.89 10.03 4.20
N GLY A 36 11.11 8.80 3.70
CA GLY A 36 12.23 7.96 4.10
C GLY A 36 12.07 7.28 5.47
N GLU A 37 10.90 7.38 6.09
CA GLU A 37 10.53 6.62 7.31
C GLU A 37 10.39 5.11 7.03
N LEU A 38 10.19 4.74 5.75
CA LEU A 38 10.05 3.37 5.29
C LEU A 38 10.79 3.23 3.96
N SER A 39 11.62 2.20 3.81
CA SER A 39 12.22 1.91 2.51
C SER A 39 11.20 1.24 1.57
N PRO A 40 11.39 1.30 0.25
CA PRO A 40 10.56 0.56 -0.70
C PRO A 40 10.51 -0.96 -0.41
N ASP A 41 11.64 -1.56 -0.04
CA ASP A 41 11.74 -3.00 0.24
C ASP A 41 10.94 -3.39 1.50
N GLU A 42 10.99 -2.57 2.55
CA GLU A 42 10.17 -2.78 3.75
C GLU A 42 8.68 -2.58 3.45
N ALA A 43 8.32 -1.61 2.62
CA ALA A 43 6.94 -1.39 2.19
C ALA A 43 6.40 -2.59 1.39
N GLU A 44 7.22 -3.17 0.52
CA GLU A 44 6.90 -4.39 -0.22
C GLU A 44 6.73 -5.59 0.70
N ALA A 45 7.63 -5.78 1.66
CA ALA A 45 7.52 -6.84 2.67
C ALA A 45 6.20 -6.73 3.46
N GLU A 46 5.81 -5.53 3.89
CA GLU A 46 4.53 -5.29 4.55
C GLU A 46 3.32 -5.66 3.65
N ILE A 47 3.39 -5.47 2.32
CA ILE A 47 2.32 -5.85 1.37
C ILE A 47 2.26 -7.37 1.23
N ASN A 48 3.43 -8.00 1.04
CA ASN A 48 3.55 -9.45 0.87
C ASN A 48 3.02 -10.20 2.10
N ASP A 49 3.33 -9.71 3.30
CA ASP A 49 2.80 -10.26 4.56
C ASP A 49 1.27 -10.15 4.65
N ALA A 50 0.70 -8.99 4.28
CA ALA A 50 -0.75 -8.81 4.27
C ALA A 50 -1.44 -9.76 3.28
N LEU A 51 -0.86 -9.91 2.09
CA LEU A 51 -1.34 -10.84 1.07
C LEU A 51 -1.24 -12.30 1.55
N ALA A 52 -0.13 -12.69 2.19
CA ALA A 52 0.05 -14.04 2.73
C ALA A 52 -1.02 -14.40 3.77
N ARG A 53 -1.38 -13.45 4.66
CA ARG A 53 -2.46 -13.64 5.64
C ARG A 53 -3.83 -13.83 4.98
N ILE A 54 -4.11 -13.05 3.94
CA ILE A 54 -5.34 -13.20 3.13
C ILE A 54 -5.38 -14.60 2.52
N VAL A 55 -4.31 -15.00 1.82
CA VAL A 55 -4.23 -16.32 1.18
C VAL A 55 -4.39 -17.45 2.19
N ALA A 56 -3.76 -17.36 3.37
CA ALA A 56 -3.89 -18.37 4.42
C ALA A 56 -5.34 -18.50 4.93
N ARG A 57 -6.03 -17.37 5.13
CA ARG A 57 -7.44 -17.36 5.52
C ARG A 57 -8.34 -18.02 4.48
N GLU A 58 -8.18 -17.66 3.21
CA GLU A 58 -8.99 -18.25 2.13
C GLU A 58 -8.74 -19.76 2.00
N LYS A 59 -7.48 -20.21 2.09
CA LYS A 59 -7.13 -21.65 2.06
C LYS A 59 -7.70 -22.42 3.24
N GLY A 60 -7.80 -21.81 4.43
CA GLY A 60 -8.45 -22.40 5.60
C GLY A 60 -9.95 -22.54 5.39
N ALA A 61 -10.61 -21.49 4.90
CA ALA A 61 -12.06 -21.49 4.63
C ALA A 61 -12.47 -22.53 3.57
N THR A 62 -11.65 -22.78 2.56
CA THR A 62 -11.91 -23.84 1.56
C THR A 62 -11.75 -25.26 2.11
N ARG A 63 -11.02 -25.46 3.22
CA ARG A 63 -10.80 -26.78 3.84
C ARG A 63 -11.91 -27.22 4.78
N ASP A 64 -12.67 -26.26 5.32
CA ASP A 64 -13.73 -26.48 6.31
C ASP A 64 -15.15 -26.43 5.69
N GLY A 65 -15.26 -26.37 4.36
CA GLY A 65 -16.51 -26.30 3.59
C GLY A 65 -16.81 -27.54 2.76
#